data_AF-A0A853CCZ1-F1
#
_entry.id   AF-A0A853CCZ1-F1
#
_cell.length_a   1.000
_cell.length_b   1.000
_cell.length_c   1.000
_cell.angle_alpha   90.00
_cell.angle_beta   90.00
_cell.angle_gamma   90.00
#
_symmetry.space_group_name_H-M   'P 1'
#
loop_
_entity.id
_entity.type
_entity.pdbx_description
1 polymer ?
#
loop_
_entity_poly.entity_id
_entity_poly.type
_entity_poly.pdbx_seq_one_letter_code
_entity_poly.pdbx_strand_id
1 'polypeptide(L)'
;MSGGLSSGDVLLGSVNCQGWWLVVDGDEGPGRIVAGPFADRADAVWAAGECEPGAQPVFGYRRADGGLNRRPSPQEWSWLEHLAEQLDRLPDDWDTVITDDDPLTSLVVEVTAALAEAGLPMHDASGEGRELGGACLTPEPSLSGIVVTWRQHDRMSVDQVHGASADFVVQQVMNRALGDVLVARGFAVDGVPFGSGNVVRRAA
;
A
#
# COMPACT_ATOMS: atom_id res chain seq x y z
N MET A 1 -38.50 -40.40 12.78
CA MET A 1 -37.06 -40.04 12.83
C MET A 1 -36.71 -39.45 11.48
N SER A 2 -36.72 -38.12 11.41
CA SER A 2 -36.42 -37.35 10.20
C SER A 2 -34.92 -37.08 10.18
N GLY A 3 -34.20 -37.67 9.23
CA GLY A 3 -32.79 -37.38 8.96
C GLY A 3 -32.70 -36.27 7.93
N GLY A 4 -32.18 -35.12 8.33
CA GLY A 4 -31.98 -33.96 7.47
C GLY A 4 -30.96 -34.23 6.38
N LEU A 5 -31.30 -33.86 5.15
CA LEU A 5 -30.37 -33.77 4.04
C LEU A 5 -29.39 -32.63 4.35
N SER A 6 -28.12 -32.97 4.47
CA SER A 6 -27.02 -32.01 4.58
C SER A 6 -26.98 -31.17 3.31
N SER A 7 -26.95 -29.86 3.49
CA SER A 7 -26.96 -28.84 2.45
C SER A 7 -25.68 -28.89 1.62
N GLY A 8 -25.61 -29.81 0.65
CA GLY A 8 -24.46 -30.00 -0.25
C GLY A 8 -24.80 -30.01 -1.74
N ASP A 9 -26.08 -30.05 -2.12
CA ASP A 9 -26.48 -30.06 -3.52
C ASP A 9 -26.85 -28.65 -4.00
N VAL A 10 -25.85 -27.93 -4.53
CA VAL A 10 -26.10 -26.78 -5.42
C VAL A 10 -25.65 -27.15 -6.83
N LEU A 11 -26.55 -27.83 -7.54
CA LEU A 11 -26.52 -27.96 -9.00
C LEU A 11 -27.42 -26.88 -9.61
N LEU A 12 -26.87 -25.69 -9.82
CA LEU A 12 -27.32 -24.73 -10.84
C LEU A 12 -26.09 -23.99 -11.37
N GLY A 13 -25.91 -23.97 -12.69
CA GLY A 13 -24.74 -23.46 -13.39
C GLY A 13 -24.23 -22.13 -12.83
N SER A 14 -22.96 -22.12 -12.40
CA SER A 14 -22.29 -21.04 -11.66
C SER A 14 -21.96 -19.81 -12.51
N VAL A 15 -22.98 -19.22 -13.10
CA VAL A 15 -22.90 -17.88 -13.65
C VAL A 15 -23.06 -16.93 -12.47
N ASN A 16 -21.98 -16.22 -12.08
CA ASN A 16 -21.86 -15.26 -10.95
C ASN A 16 -21.31 -15.78 -9.61
N CYS A 17 -20.48 -16.83 -9.58
CA CYS A 17 -19.72 -17.13 -8.36
C CYS A 17 -18.54 -16.15 -8.21
N GLN A 18 -18.53 -15.38 -7.13
CA GLN A 18 -17.40 -14.52 -6.73
C GLN A 18 -16.42 -15.33 -5.90
N GLY A 19 -15.13 -15.17 -6.15
CA GLY A 19 -14.11 -15.83 -5.34
C GLY A 19 -12.72 -15.69 -5.92
N TRP A 20 -11.81 -16.47 -5.37
CA TRP A 20 -10.44 -16.60 -5.88
C TRP A 20 -10.41 -17.63 -6.99
N TRP A 21 -9.82 -17.28 -8.12
CA TRP A 21 -9.68 -18.15 -9.28
C TRP A 21 -8.21 -18.22 -9.66
N LEU A 22 -7.77 -19.36 -10.20
CA LEU A 22 -6.49 -19.42 -10.88
C LEU A 22 -6.69 -19.08 -12.35
N VAL A 23 -5.91 -18.13 -12.83
CA VAL A 23 -5.94 -17.65 -14.21
C VAL A 23 -4.56 -17.79 -14.82
N VAL A 24 -4.51 -18.27 -16.04
CA VAL A 24 -3.31 -18.24 -16.89
C VAL A 24 -3.57 -17.24 -17.99
N ASP A 25 -2.75 -16.19 -18.06
CA ASP A 25 -2.82 -15.24 -19.16
C ASP A 25 -2.41 -15.94 -20.46
N GLY A 26 -3.18 -15.74 -21.53
CA GLY A 26 -2.85 -16.23 -22.87
C GLY A 26 -2.08 -15.17 -23.66
N ASP A 27 -1.28 -15.60 -24.63
CA ASP A 27 -0.41 -14.70 -25.42
C ASP A 27 -1.17 -13.55 -26.13
N GLU A 28 -2.45 -13.75 -26.46
CA GLU A 28 -3.26 -12.76 -27.21
C GLU A 28 -4.72 -12.61 -26.72
N GLY A 29 -5.03 -12.95 -25.46
CA GLY A 29 -6.43 -12.95 -25.00
C GLY A 29 -6.66 -12.80 -23.49
N PRO A 30 -7.92 -12.56 -23.07
CA PRO A 30 -8.25 -12.48 -21.66
C PRO A 30 -7.91 -13.81 -20.98
N GLY A 31 -7.16 -13.74 -19.88
CA GLY A 31 -6.65 -14.92 -19.19
C GLY A 31 -7.72 -15.98 -18.92
N ARG A 32 -7.34 -17.24 -19.10
CA ARG A 32 -8.19 -18.42 -18.96
C ARG A 32 -8.27 -18.84 -17.49
N ILE A 33 -9.47 -19.03 -16.97
CA ILE A 33 -9.68 -19.65 -15.65
C ILE A 33 -9.32 -21.14 -15.75
N VAL A 34 -8.43 -21.61 -14.88
CA VAL A 34 -7.93 -23.00 -14.86
C VAL A 34 -8.36 -23.77 -13.61
N ALA A 35 -8.66 -23.08 -12.51
CA ALA A 35 -9.22 -23.67 -11.30
C ALA A 35 -9.95 -22.63 -10.43
N GLY A 36 -10.74 -23.10 -9.47
CA GLY A 36 -11.49 -22.30 -8.51
C GLY A 36 -13.02 -22.55 -8.55
N PRO A 37 -13.80 -21.84 -7.73
CA PRO A 37 -13.35 -20.81 -6.81
C PRO A 37 -12.66 -21.42 -5.57
N PHE A 38 -11.62 -20.76 -5.05
CA PHE A 38 -10.98 -21.08 -3.77
C PHE A 38 -11.58 -20.21 -2.65
N ALA A 39 -11.55 -20.73 -1.42
CA ALA A 39 -12.12 -20.06 -0.25
C ALA A 39 -11.36 -18.74 0.06
N ASP A 40 -10.04 -18.77 -0.05
CA ASP A 40 -9.19 -17.60 0.16
C ASP A 40 -7.97 -17.55 -0.78
N ARG A 41 -7.18 -16.47 -0.65
CA ARG A 41 -5.98 -16.25 -1.46
C ARG A 41 -4.90 -17.28 -1.16
N ALA A 42 -4.75 -17.70 0.09
CA ALA A 42 -3.71 -18.64 0.48
C ALA A 42 -3.97 -20.00 -0.17
N ASP A 43 -5.20 -20.50 -0.11
CA ASP A 43 -5.63 -21.72 -0.78
C ASP A 43 -5.37 -21.67 -2.29
N ALA A 44 -5.69 -20.53 -2.94
CA ALA A 44 -5.40 -20.34 -4.36
C ALA A 44 -3.90 -20.33 -4.65
N VAL A 45 -3.07 -19.66 -3.83
CA VAL A 45 -1.61 -19.63 -3.98
C VAL A 45 -1.00 -21.03 -3.82
N TRP A 46 -1.45 -21.80 -2.84
CA TRP A 46 -1.01 -23.19 -2.66
C TRP A 46 -1.37 -24.03 -3.88
N ALA A 47 -2.61 -23.95 -4.37
CA ALA A 47 -3.05 -24.66 -5.55
C ALA A 47 -2.35 -24.22 -6.85
N ALA A 48 -1.88 -22.97 -6.93
CA ALA A 48 -1.15 -22.47 -8.09
C ALA A 48 0.16 -23.25 -8.34
N GLY A 49 0.84 -23.67 -7.28
CA GLY A 49 2.08 -24.46 -7.37
C GLY A 49 1.88 -25.87 -7.92
N GLU A 50 0.65 -26.40 -7.85
CA GLU A 50 0.27 -27.72 -8.38
C GLU A 50 -0.40 -27.62 -9.76
N CYS A 51 -0.73 -26.40 -10.20
CA CYS A 51 -1.33 -26.10 -11.50
C CYS A 51 -0.28 -25.91 -12.60
N GLU A 52 -0.75 -25.56 -13.80
CA GLU A 52 0.13 -25.25 -14.92
C GLU A 52 0.98 -23.98 -14.67
N PRO A 53 2.22 -23.92 -15.21
CA PRO A 53 3.08 -22.76 -15.05
C PRO A 53 2.40 -21.46 -15.51
N GLY A 54 2.55 -20.40 -14.73
CA GLY A 54 1.93 -19.11 -15.01
C GLY A 54 0.52 -18.95 -14.44
N ALA A 55 -0.03 -19.95 -13.76
CA ALA A 55 -1.28 -19.79 -13.01
C ALA A 55 -1.09 -18.77 -11.87
N GLN A 56 -1.95 -17.76 -11.83
CA GLN A 56 -1.92 -16.72 -10.80
C GLN A 56 -3.29 -16.59 -10.12
N PRO A 57 -3.34 -16.35 -8.79
CA PRO A 57 -4.58 -16.07 -8.08
C PRO A 57 -5.17 -14.73 -8.51
N VAL A 58 -6.42 -14.74 -8.93
CA VAL A 58 -7.17 -13.54 -9.32
C VAL A 58 -8.55 -13.58 -8.68
N PHE A 59 -8.94 -12.48 -8.03
CA PHE A 59 -10.25 -12.34 -7.42
C PHE A 59 -11.27 -11.77 -8.42
N GLY A 60 -12.48 -12.32 -8.46
CA GLY A 60 -13.51 -11.82 -9.36
C GLY A 60 -14.73 -12.72 -9.53
N TYR A 61 -15.57 -12.34 -10.49
CA TYR A 61 -16.76 -13.10 -10.89
C TYR A 61 -16.50 -13.88 -12.17
N ARG A 62 -16.77 -15.19 -12.16
CA ARG A 62 -16.80 -15.97 -13.40
C ARG A 62 -18.03 -15.60 -14.23
N ARG A 63 -17.80 -15.19 -15.48
CA ARG A 63 -18.81 -14.87 -16.48
C ARG A 63 -19.33 -16.13 -17.17
N ALA A 64 -20.50 -16.02 -17.82
CA ALA A 64 -21.12 -17.12 -18.56
C ALA A 64 -20.28 -17.62 -19.74
N ASP A 65 -19.47 -16.74 -20.35
CA ASP A 65 -18.55 -17.05 -21.43
C ASP A 65 -17.26 -17.78 -20.96
N GLY A 66 -17.15 -18.05 -19.66
CA GLY A 66 -15.98 -18.68 -19.05
C GLY A 66 -14.85 -17.71 -18.68
N GLY A 67 -14.98 -16.43 -19.02
CA GLY A 67 -14.01 -15.39 -18.66
C GLY A 67 -14.15 -14.92 -17.20
N LEU A 68 -13.12 -14.25 -16.70
CA LEU A 68 -13.13 -13.65 -15.37
C LEU A 68 -13.40 -12.14 -15.45
N ASN A 69 -14.41 -11.67 -14.73
CA ASN A 69 -14.55 -10.25 -14.41
C ASN A 69 -13.75 -9.94 -13.14
N ARG A 70 -12.52 -9.46 -13.32
CA ARG A 70 -11.59 -9.13 -12.22
C ARG A 70 -12.21 -8.06 -11.31
N ARG A 71 -12.00 -8.20 -10.01
CA ARG A 71 -12.42 -7.24 -8.98
C ARG A 71 -11.27 -7.01 -8.01
N PRO A 72 -11.19 -5.83 -7.37
CA PRO A 72 -10.33 -5.67 -6.20
C PRO A 72 -10.64 -6.75 -5.18
N SER A 73 -9.59 -7.38 -4.66
CA SER A 73 -9.70 -8.43 -3.66
C SER A 73 -10.02 -7.84 -2.28
N PRO A 74 -10.47 -8.63 -1.31
CA PRO A 74 -10.61 -8.16 0.07
C PRO A 74 -9.30 -7.57 0.63
N GLN A 75 -8.15 -8.15 0.27
CA GLN A 75 -6.83 -7.64 0.65
C GLN A 75 -6.50 -6.32 -0.05
N GLU A 76 -6.93 -6.16 -1.30
CA GLU A 76 -6.79 -4.88 -2.02
C GLU A 76 -7.63 -3.79 -1.34
N TRP A 77 -8.86 -4.09 -0.95
CA TRP A 77 -9.70 -3.16 -0.21
C TRP A 77 -9.09 -2.80 1.15
N SER A 78 -8.60 -3.78 1.91
CA SER A 78 -7.92 -3.53 3.18
C SER A 78 -6.66 -2.67 3.00
N TRP A 79 -5.93 -2.85 1.90
CA TRP A 79 -4.79 -2.00 1.54
C TRP A 79 -5.23 -0.57 1.23
N LEU A 80 -6.30 -0.38 0.43
CA LEU A 80 -6.84 0.94 0.11
C LEU A 80 -7.39 1.67 1.36
N GLU A 81 -8.04 0.94 2.27
CA GLU A 81 -8.47 1.47 3.57
C GLU A 81 -7.27 1.93 4.40
N HIS A 82 -6.23 1.10 4.51
CA HIS A 82 -5.00 1.46 5.21
C HIS A 82 -4.31 2.69 4.59
N LEU A 83 -4.24 2.74 3.26
CA LEU A 83 -3.65 3.89 2.56
C LEU A 83 -4.46 5.17 2.80
N ALA A 84 -5.79 5.10 2.79
CA ALA A 84 -6.64 6.24 3.13
C ALA A 84 -6.35 6.73 4.56
N GLU A 85 -6.25 5.82 5.54
CA GLU A 85 -5.87 6.18 6.91
C GLU A 85 -4.48 6.84 7.01
N GLN A 86 -3.53 6.48 6.14
CA GLN A 86 -2.22 7.15 6.10
C GLN A 86 -2.30 8.55 5.49
N LEU A 87 -3.12 8.73 4.45
CA LEU A 87 -3.34 10.03 3.81
C LEU A 87 -4.09 10.99 4.74
N ASP A 88 -5.05 10.51 5.53
CA ASP A 88 -5.80 11.31 6.51
C ASP A 88 -4.91 11.89 7.63
N ARG A 89 -3.69 11.37 7.81
CA ARG A 89 -2.71 11.89 8.78
C ARG A 89 -1.86 13.03 8.24
N LEU A 90 -1.92 13.27 6.93
CA LEU A 90 -1.18 14.37 6.34
C LEU A 90 -1.72 15.71 6.88
N PRO A 91 -0.86 16.73 7.05
CA PRO A 91 -1.31 18.03 7.51
C PRO A 91 -2.38 18.62 6.59
N ASP A 92 -3.51 19.05 7.14
CA ASP A 92 -4.66 19.58 6.38
C ASP A 92 -4.31 20.80 5.50
N ASP A 93 -3.22 21.52 5.78
CA ASP A 93 -2.85 22.77 5.11
C ASP A 93 -2.06 22.60 3.80
N TRP A 94 -1.71 21.37 3.43
CA TRP A 94 -1.10 21.06 2.13
C TRP A 94 -1.94 21.53 0.93
N ASP A 95 -3.27 21.48 1.03
CA ASP A 95 -4.21 21.94 -0.02
C ASP A 95 -4.13 23.45 -0.27
N THR A 96 -3.57 24.21 0.68
CA THR A 96 -3.29 25.65 0.54
C THR A 96 -1.99 25.92 -0.22
N VAL A 97 -1.11 24.91 -0.32
CA VAL A 97 0.21 24.98 -0.96
C VAL A 97 0.18 24.40 -2.37
N ILE A 98 -0.60 23.33 -2.59
CA ILE A 98 -0.74 22.63 -3.86
C ILE A 98 -2.22 22.43 -4.19
N THR A 99 -2.62 22.70 -5.44
CA THR A 99 -3.99 22.46 -5.91
C THR A 99 -4.21 20.99 -6.27
N ASP A 100 -5.46 20.53 -6.35
CA ASP A 100 -5.78 19.13 -6.75
C ASP A 100 -5.15 18.70 -8.09
N ASP A 101 -5.06 19.62 -9.06
CA ASP A 101 -4.46 19.38 -10.37
C ASP A 101 -2.92 19.49 -10.38
N ASP A 102 -2.29 19.82 -9.25
CA ASP A 102 -0.84 19.94 -9.15
C ASP A 102 -0.20 18.54 -9.25
N PRO A 103 0.84 18.36 -10.09
CA PRO A 103 1.58 17.10 -10.15
C PRO A 103 2.11 16.60 -8.80
N LEU A 104 2.34 17.50 -7.84
CA LEU A 104 2.76 17.16 -6.47
C LEU A 104 1.66 16.45 -5.68
N THR A 105 0.38 16.72 -5.92
CA THR A 105 -0.74 16.04 -5.24
C THR A 105 -0.68 14.54 -5.48
N SER A 106 -0.51 14.14 -6.74
CA SER A 106 -0.32 12.72 -7.09
C SER A 106 1.00 12.16 -6.53
N LEU A 107 2.06 12.97 -6.45
CA LEU A 107 3.34 12.52 -5.89
C LEU A 107 3.22 12.25 -4.38
N VAL A 108 2.42 13.02 -3.64
CA VAL A 108 2.19 12.77 -2.21
C VAL A 108 1.52 11.42 -2.00
N VAL A 109 0.53 11.08 -2.82
CA VAL A 109 -0.14 9.77 -2.77
C VAL A 109 0.84 8.65 -3.08
N GLU A 110 1.66 8.80 -4.13
CA GLU A 110 2.67 7.82 -4.52
C GLU A 110 3.72 7.59 -3.42
N VAL A 111 4.24 8.67 -2.80
CA VAL A 111 5.22 8.57 -1.72
C VAL A 111 4.61 7.97 -0.45
N THR A 112 3.39 8.39 -0.09
CA THR A 112 2.67 7.82 1.07
C THR A 112 2.43 6.33 0.89
N ALA A 113 1.96 5.92 -0.30
CA ALA A 113 1.77 4.50 -0.62
C ALA A 113 3.08 3.72 -0.53
N ALA A 114 4.17 4.24 -1.12
CA ALA A 114 5.47 3.57 -1.09
C ALA A 114 6.01 3.37 0.33
N LEU A 115 5.83 4.34 1.23
CA LEU A 115 6.24 4.24 2.63
C LEU A 115 5.32 3.29 3.42
N ALA A 116 4.02 3.38 3.22
CA ALA A 116 3.05 2.50 3.87
C ALA A 116 3.25 1.02 3.47
N GLU A 117 3.52 0.74 2.18
CA GLU A 117 3.88 -0.60 1.70
C GLU A 117 5.17 -1.12 2.35
N ALA A 118 6.13 -0.23 2.64
CA ALA A 118 7.37 -0.56 3.34
C ALA A 118 7.18 -0.72 4.86
N GLY A 119 5.97 -0.53 5.39
CA GLY A 119 5.67 -0.59 6.82
C GLY A 119 6.11 0.65 7.60
N LEU A 120 6.30 1.78 6.92
CA LEU A 120 6.68 3.06 7.52
C LEU A 120 5.44 3.97 7.59
N PRO A 121 4.80 4.10 8.77
CA PRO A 121 3.56 4.86 8.89
C PRO A 121 3.79 6.37 8.81
N MET A 122 2.77 7.09 8.35
CA MET A 122 2.69 8.53 8.44
C MET A 122 2.52 8.97 9.89
N HIS A 123 3.20 10.06 10.24
CA HIS A 123 3.07 10.71 11.53
C HIS A 123 1.69 11.36 11.64
N ASP A 124 0.93 10.92 12.64
CA ASP A 124 -0.39 11.46 12.97
C ASP A 124 -0.28 12.75 13.80
N ALA A 125 -0.06 13.89 13.15
CA ALA A 125 0.21 15.16 13.85
C ALA A 125 -0.99 15.71 14.63
N SER A 126 -2.22 15.39 14.19
CA SER A 126 -3.48 15.93 14.73
C SER A 126 -4.31 14.91 15.52
N GLY A 127 -4.02 13.61 15.40
CA GLY A 127 -4.80 12.54 16.02
C GLY A 127 -4.20 11.93 17.29
N GLU A 128 -4.77 10.79 17.68
CA GLU A 128 -4.42 10.07 18.91
C GLU A 128 -2.98 9.52 18.88
N GLY A 129 -2.40 9.34 17.68
CA GLY A 129 -1.06 8.80 17.45
C GLY A 129 0.08 9.83 17.49
N ARG A 130 -0.18 11.09 17.85
CA ARG A 130 0.81 12.20 17.84
C ARG A 130 2.12 11.90 18.58
N GLU A 131 2.09 11.00 19.57
CA GLU A 131 3.27 10.68 20.36
C GLU A 131 4.17 9.61 19.73
N LEU A 132 3.65 8.79 18.80
CA LEU A 132 4.28 7.56 18.32
C LEU A 132 5.42 7.77 17.30
N GLY A 133 5.41 8.91 16.59
CA GLY A 133 6.34 9.17 15.48
C GLY A 133 5.91 8.54 14.16
N GLY A 134 6.65 8.83 13.10
CA GLY A 134 6.31 8.42 11.73
C GLY A 134 6.97 9.30 10.67
N ALA A 135 6.71 9.01 9.40
CA ALA A 135 7.13 9.85 8.29
C ALA A 135 6.28 11.14 8.24
N CYS A 136 6.93 12.26 7.98
CA CYS A 136 6.30 13.55 7.72
C CYS A 136 6.57 13.93 6.27
N LEU A 137 5.53 14.37 5.57
CA LEU A 137 5.59 14.84 4.19
C LEU A 137 5.23 16.33 4.17
N THR A 138 6.03 17.12 3.47
CA THR A 138 5.78 18.55 3.28
C THR A 138 5.99 18.87 1.80
N PRO A 139 4.92 19.17 1.03
CA PRO A 139 5.06 19.62 -0.34
C PRO A 139 5.91 20.89 -0.39
N GLU A 140 6.91 20.92 -1.26
CA GLU A 140 7.80 22.06 -1.42
C GLU A 140 7.92 22.42 -2.91
N PRO A 141 6.97 23.21 -3.45
CA PRO A 141 6.94 23.58 -4.86
C PRO A 141 8.22 24.25 -5.34
N SER A 142 8.91 25.01 -4.48
CA SER A 142 10.17 25.68 -4.82
C SER A 142 11.31 24.68 -5.11
N LEU A 143 11.22 23.48 -4.55
CA LEU A 143 12.13 22.37 -4.82
C LEU A 143 11.56 21.39 -5.86
N SER A 144 10.36 21.65 -6.38
CA SER A 144 9.62 20.79 -7.30
C SER A 144 9.51 19.35 -6.78
N GLY A 145 9.22 19.20 -5.49
CA GLY A 145 9.18 17.90 -4.84
C GLY A 145 8.52 17.94 -3.46
N ILE A 146 8.66 16.84 -2.73
CA ILE A 146 8.16 16.71 -1.36
C ILE A 146 9.35 16.52 -0.44
N VAL A 147 9.39 17.30 0.64
CA VAL A 147 10.33 17.07 1.73
C VAL A 147 9.77 15.96 2.61
N VAL A 148 10.57 14.91 2.80
CA VAL A 148 10.25 13.74 3.61
C VAL A 148 11.23 13.66 4.77
N THR A 149 10.68 13.66 5.99
CA THR A 149 11.46 13.53 7.23
C THR A 149 10.85 12.47 8.14
N TRP A 150 11.62 12.01 9.12
CA TRP A 150 11.13 11.20 10.21
C TRP A 150 10.84 12.06 11.42
N ARG A 151 9.72 11.79 12.10
CA ARG A 151 9.43 12.29 13.43
C ARG A 151 9.62 11.15 14.43
N GLN A 152 10.54 11.30 15.38
CA GLN A 152 10.78 10.32 16.44
C GLN A 152 9.71 10.35 17.52
N HIS A 153 9.40 9.23 18.16
CA HIS A 153 8.51 9.15 19.33
C HIS A 153 8.85 10.21 20.41
N ASP A 154 7.83 10.72 21.12
CA ASP A 154 7.98 11.69 22.23
C ASP A 154 8.97 11.23 23.31
N ARG A 155 9.01 9.93 23.64
CA ARG A 155 9.98 9.36 24.60
C ARG A 155 11.43 9.61 24.21
N MET A 156 11.69 9.85 22.92
CA MET A 156 12.99 10.22 22.39
C MET A 156 13.08 11.73 22.20
N SER A 157 12.20 12.33 21.40
CA SER A 157 12.37 13.74 21.02
C SER A 157 12.08 14.74 22.15
N VAL A 158 11.14 14.42 23.04
CA VAL A 158 10.69 15.30 24.13
C VAL A 158 11.27 14.87 25.46
N ASP A 159 11.08 13.61 25.83
CA ASP A 159 11.54 13.08 27.13
C ASP A 159 13.05 12.81 27.15
N GLN A 160 13.66 12.64 25.96
CA GLN A 160 15.09 12.33 25.79
C GLN A 160 15.58 11.21 26.71
N VAL A 161 14.79 10.12 26.83
CA VAL A 161 15.07 9.00 27.76
C VAL A 161 16.47 8.40 27.55
N HIS A 162 17.00 8.48 26.32
CA HIS A 162 18.33 7.99 25.95
C HIS A 162 19.35 9.12 25.66
N GLY A 163 18.94 10.38 25.82
CA GLY A 163 19.76 11.57 25.65
C GLY A 163 19.90 12.04 24.20
N ALA A 164 20.03 13.35 24.04
CA ALA A 164 20.00 14.05 22.74
C ALA A 164 21.00 13.51 21.70
N SER A 165 22.16 12.98 22.11
CA SER A 165 23.13 12.42 21.15
C SER A 165 22.63 11.12 20.51
N ALA A 166 21.97 10.25 21.28
CA ALA A 166 21.39 9.02 20.74
C ALA A 166 20.19 9.35 19.86
N ASP A 167 19.35 10.28 20.31
CA ASP A 167 18.18 10.75 19.56
C ASP A 167 18.60 11.35 18.20
N PHE A 168 19.64 12.20 18.17
CA PHE A 168 20.19 12.74 16.94
C PHE A 168 20.66 11.65 15.96
N VAL A 169 21.37 10.63 16.45
CA VAL A 169 21.83 9.52 15.59
C VAL A 169 20.66 8.74 15.01
N VAL A 170 19.65 8.41 15.82
CA VAL A 170 18.46 7.72 15.34
C VAL A 170 17.69 8.56 14.31
N GLN A 171 17.60 9.88 14.51
CA GLN A 171 16.98 10.78 13.55
C GLN A 171 17.67 10.73 12.18
N GLN A 172 19.02 10.72 12.16
CA GLN A 172 19.80 10.60 10.93
C GLN A 172 19.61 9.24 10.25
N VAL A 173 19.61 8.16 11.03
CA VAL A 173 19.40 6.80 10.52
C VAL A 173 18.01 6.66 9.90
N MET A 174 16.97 7.14 10.58
CA MET A 174 15.60 7.06 10.06
C MET A 174 15.40 7.91 8.81
N ASN A 175 15.95 9.13 8.78
CA ASN A 175 15.92 9.96 7.58
C ASN A 175 16.65 9.29 6.40
N ARG A 176 17.80 8.66 6.63
CA ARG A 176 18.48 7.89 5.58
C ARG A 176 17.63 6.71 5.10
N ALA A 177 17.05 5.94 6.03
CA ALA A 177 16.22 4.79 5.69
C ALA A 177 15.00 5.18 4.82
N LEU A 178 14.35 6.31 5.12
CA LEU A 178 13.28 6.85 4.28
C LEU A 178 13.78 7.12 2.84
N GLY A 179 14.93 7.75 2.70
CA GLY A 179 15.53 8.02 1.39
C GLY A 179 15.87 6.74 0.63
N ASP A 180 16.53 5.78 1.29
CA ASP A 180 16.93 4.51 0.69
C ASP A 180 15.72 3.68 0.22
N VAL A 181 14.65 3.63 1.01
CA VAL A 181 13.38 2.99 0.61
C VAL A 181 12.82 3.66 -0.63
N LEU A 182 12.72 4.99 -0.65
CA LEU A 182 12.14 5.72 -1.79
C LEU A 182 12.98 5.59 -3.07
N VAL A 183 14.31 5.57 -2.97
CA VAL A 183 15.19 5.24 -4.10
C VAL A 183 14.90 3.83 -4.61
N ALA A 184 14.79 2.84 -3.71
CA ALA A 184 14.48 1.46 -4.08
C ALA A 184 13.07 1.30 -4.70
N ARG A 185 12.15 2.22 -4.41
CA ARG A 185 10.82 2.31 -5.04
C ARG A 185 10.79 3.12 -6.34
N GLY A 186 11.94 3.65 -6.78
CA GLY A 186 12.10 4.31 -8.08
C GLY A 186 11.94 5.83 -8.07
N PHE A 187 11.94 6.47 -6.90
CA PHE A 187 11.91 7.93 -6.82
C PHE A 187 13.31 8.54 -6.98
N ALA A 188 13.36 9.77 -7.49
CA ALA A 188 14.56 10.59 -7.42
C ALA A 188 14.63 11.26 -6.05
N VAL A 189 15.71 11.01 -5.30
CA VAL A 189 15.85 11.45 -3.91
C VAL A 189 17.16 12.21 -3.73
N ASP A 190 17.06 13.46 -3.27
CA ASP A 190 18.20 14.29 -2.88
C ASP A 190 18.16 14.60 -1.38
N GLY A 191 19.31 14.92 -0.78
CA GLY A 191 19.33 15.47 0.58
C GLY A 191 18.81 16.90 0.62
N VAL A 192 18.15 17.29 1.71
CA VAL A 192 17.82 18.71 1.94
C VAL A 192 19.10 19.55 2.14
N PRO A 193 19.23 20.73 1.51
CA PRO A 193 20.46 21.55 1.60
C PRO A 193 20.83 21.98 3.02
N PHE A 194 19.83 22.11 3.91
CA PHE A 194 20.00 22.51 5.31
C PHE A 194 19.09 21.66 6.19
N GLY A 195 19.66 20.68 6.90
CA GLY A 195 18.93 19.84 7.85
C GLY A 195 19.09 18.35 7.59
N SER A 196 18.17 17.56 8.13
CA SER A 196 18.11 16.11 7.94
C SER A 196 16.75 15.76 7.36
N GLY A 197 16.73 15.18 6.16
CA GLY A 197 15.53 14.92 5.39
C GLY A 197 15.86 14.68 3.92
N ASN A 198 14.84 14.33 3.14
CA ASN A 198 14.98 13.98 1.75
C ASN A 198 14.03 14.81 0.89
N VAL A 199 14.49 15.34 -0.23
CA VAL A 199 13.64 15.93 -1.25
C VAL A 199 13.35 14.84 -2.28
N VAL A 200 12.07 14.54 -2.46
CA VAL A 200 11.60 13.41 -3.27
C VAL A 200 10.87 13.93 -4.50
N ARG A 201 11.19 13.37 -5.66
CA ARG A 201 10.59 13.69 -6.95
C ARG A 201 10.30 12.41 -7.72
N ARG A 202 9.45 12.50 -8.74
CA ARG A 202 9.36 11.44 -9.74
C ARG A 202 10.70 11.31 -10.46
N ALA A 203 11.13 10.07 -10.69
CA ALA A 203 12.23 9.82 -11.61
C ALA A 203 11.82 10.24 -13.03
N ALA A 204 12.79 10.74 -13.79
CA ALA A 204 12.62 11.13 -15.19
C ALA A 204 12.59 9.93 -16.13
#